data_AF-C0CVT3-F1
#
_entry.id   AF-C0CVT3-F1
#
_cell.length_a   1.000
_cell.length_b   1.000
_cell.length_c   1.000
_cell.angle_alpha   90.00
_cell.angle_beta   90.00
_cell.angle_gamma   90.00
#
_symmetry.space_group_name_H-M   'P 1'
#
loop_
_entity.id
_entity.type
_entity.pdbx_description
1 polymer ?
#
loop_
_entity_poly.entity_id
_entity_poly.type
_entity_poly.pdbx_seq_one_letter_code
_entity_poly.pdbx_strand_id
1 'polypeptide(L)'
;MIPAAITLGLLLAACGRQGMEHMTGSSPAETAENGETGAQTDGTGGQNQDGTGESGAQNDGTGGQNQDGKGETGTQTDGTGGQNQAETGASQAGRKKAGASQSEVTAERIGGSYFKSGDFTYRLRVTPGTPENPDFPVLEFVKRDPNFSNAFSALHTFRLDAPAADGTYTLTDSAGGQTGGSFTIDWKVGGPVVLRGEMEEAGTYYPLAGNLIMPELFTRPLNQSDLIGLTRDELKLMRNQFYAVYGREFKTEAMKTYFESQPWYQARLGADGFNELLLGGLERRNIAFLKAAEDSFDEAQAREIKSGYAALPPAPYEDLLPERGEIWVELYSDAGHTVDRGLYYQAKGTISVPITITRDQYVSLNDGAQLELVSDGLTGETVILKKAQDTQYGDYVLIDPKNPDEANAAYVDFSYEPYSQTFSMWTDSVDTVFKTVYEGNVFVLKGACEEYYNYFNLSERPQGAGAFRVMEFNENDPYGPSPYMGNQLVTDAKGYIKALYFMGD
;
A
#
# COMPACT_ATOMS: atom_id res chain seq x y z
N MET A 1 41.23 -18.83 -3.55
CA MET A 1 40.66 -19.44 -2.33
C MET A 1 39.97 -18.34 -1.54
N ILE A 2 38.68 -18.20 -1.80
CA ILE A 2 37.72 -17.30 -1.13
C ILE A 2 36.40 -18.10 -1.16
N PRO A 3 35.69 -18.30 -0.04
CA PRO A 3 34.45 -19.05 -0.07
C PRO A 3 33.30 -18.17 -0.58
N ALA A 4 32.44 -18.78 -1.39
CA ALA A 4 31.32 -18.16 -2.08
C ALA A 4 30.11 -17.98 -1.14
N ALA A 5 29.51 -16.80 -1.18
CA ALA A 5 28.22 -16.47 -0.57
C ALA A 5 27.08 -17.13 -1.36
N ILE A 6 26.14 -17.76 -0.65
CA ILE A 6 24.93 -18.35 -1.20
C ILE A 6 23.80 -17.31 -1.06
N THR A 7 23.27 -16.89 -2.21
CA THR A 7 22.07 -16.08 -2.39
C THR A 7 20.84 -16.85 -1.91
N LEU A 8 20.09 -16.28 -0.96
CA LEU A 8 18.83 -16.81 -0.47
C LEU A 8 17.69 -16.36 -1.41
N GLY A 9 17.53 -17.07 -2.52
CA GLY A 9 16.33 -16.99 -3.36
C GLY A 9 15.18 -17.76 -2.71
N LEU A 10 13.95 -17.28 -2.94
CA LEU A 10 12.69 -17.88 -2.53
C LEU A 10 12.72 -19.41 -2.51
N LEU A 11 12.61 -19.99 -1.31
CA LEU A 11 12.34 -21.41 -1.12
C LEU A 11 11.11 -21.60 -0.23
N LEU A 12 9.96 -21.06 -0.64
CA LEU A 12 8.65 -21.56 -0.21
C LEU A 12 8.31 -22.82 -1.00
N ALA A 13 9.12 -23.86 -0.83
CA ALA A 13 8.90 -25.17 -1.44
C ALA A 13 9.69 -26.30 -0.74
N ALA A 14 9.67 -26.40 0.59
CA ALA A 14 10.04 -27.64 1.30
C ALA A 14 9.78 -27.61 2.81
N CYS A 15 8.56 -27.30 3.25
CA CYS A 15 8.05 -27.79 4.55
C CYS A 15 6.54 -27.93 4.40
N GLY A 16 6.05 -29.18 4.31
CA GLY A 16 4.60 -29.48 4.26
C GLY A 16 4.12 -30.37 3.12
N ARG A 17 5.00 -30.95 2.27
CA ARG A 17 4.57 -31.82 1.13
C ARG A 17 4.56 -33.33 1.40
N GLN A 18 4.65 -33.77 2.65
CA GLN A 18 4.46 -35.18 3.02
C GLN A 18 3.47 -35.25 4.19
N GLY A 19 2.18 -35.35 3.87
CA GLY A 19 1.12 -35.52 4.88
C GLY A 19 -0.28 -35.07 4.48
N MET A 20 -0.61 -34.95 3.19
CA MET A 20 -1.96 -34.56 2.74
C MET A 20 -2.45 -35.46 1.59
N GLU A 21 -2.41 -36.77 1.80
CA GLU A 21 -3.22 -37.70 1.01
C GLU A 21 -4.24 -38.35 1.94
N HIS A 22 -5.52 -38.26 1.57
CA HIS A 22 -6.72 -38.73 2.26
C HIS A 22 -7.28 -37.89 3.43
N MET A 23 -8.08 -36.87 3.08
CA MET A 23 -9.22 -36.47 3.91
C MET A 23 -10.53 -36.70 3.12
N THR A 24 -11.02 -37.94 3.14
CA THR A 24 -12.42 -38.25 2.79
C THR A 24 -13.17 -38.52 4.09
N GLY A 25 -13.90 -37.52 4.58
CA GLY A 25 -14.77 -37.64 5.75
C GLY A 25 -15.97 -36.71 5.61
N SER A 26 -17.15 -37.30 5.47
CA SER A 26 -18.43 -36.62 5.22
C SER A 26 -19.03 -35.94 6.47
N SER A 27 -19.55 -34.72 6.28
CA SER A 27 -20.62 -34.01 7.02
C SER A 27 -20.42 -33.52 8.47
N PRO A 28 -21.22 -32.53 8.96
CA PRO A 28 -22.01 -31.51 8.25
C PRO A 28 -21.62 -30.05 8.59
N ALA A 29 -22.18 -29.13 7.80
CA ALA A 29 -22.07 -27.69 7.85
C ALA A 29 -22.45 -27.06 9.21
N GLU A 30 -21.71 -26.03 9.61
CA GLU A 30 -22.10 -25.13 10.70
C GLU A 30 -23.05 -24.06 10.14
N THR A 31 -24.35 -24.30 10.30
CA THR A 31 -25.42 -23.30 10.25
C THR A 31 -25.51 -22.56 11.58
N ALA A 32 -25.43 -21.23 11.54
CA ALA A 32 -25.88 -20.37 12.63
C ALA A 32 -27.41 -20.18 12.50
N GLU A 33 -28.13 -20.51 13.55
CA GLU A 33 -29.59 -20.47 13.63
C GLU A 33 -30.10 -19.09 14.08
N ASN A 34 -31.31 -18.76 13.62
CA ASN A 34 -32.02 -17.49 13.76
C ASN A 34 -32.43 -17.15 15.21
N GLY A 35 -32.54 -15.85 15.48
CA GLY A 35 -33.35 -15.30 16.57
C GLY A 35 -34.19 -14.12 16.06
N GLU A 36 -35.42 -14.39 15.62
CA GLU A 36 -36.48 -13.40 15.43
C GLU A 36 -37.18 -13.13 16.77
N THR A 37 -37.37 -11.86 17.11
CA THR A 37 -38.56 -11.38 17.84
C THR A 37 -38.96 -10.02 17.26
N GLY A 38 -40.15 -9.95 16.66
CA GLY A 38 -40.71 -8.74 16.10
C GLY A 38 -41.47 -7.88 17.11
N ALA A 39 -41.64 -6.60 16.76
CA ALA A 39 -42.81 -5.79 17.11
C ALA A 39 -42.94 -4.62 16.12
N GLN A 40 -44.05 -4.61 15.38
CA GLN A 40 -44.58 -3.45 14.64
C GLN A 40 -45.12 -2.39 15.61
N THR A 41 -45.01 -1.10 15.25
CA THR A 41 -46.17 -0.17 15.14
C THR A 41 -45.78 1.16 14.46
N ASP A 42 -46.49 1.43 13.36
CA ASP A 42 -46.98 2.64 12.67
C ASP A 42 -46.67 4.09 13.12
N GLY A 43 -46.56 4.95 12.08
CA GLY A 43 -47.11 6.33 11.97
C GLY A 43 -46.33 7.44 12.71
N THR A 44 -46.07 8.65 12.19
CA THR A 44 -46.71 9.53 11.21
C THR A 44 -45.76 10.72 10.98
N GLY A 45 -45.93 11.45 9.87
CA GLY A 45 -45.03 12.52 9.41
C GLY A 45 -45.08 13.88 10.14
N GLY A 46 -44.28 14.81 9.62
CA GLY A 46 -44.26 16.22 10.03
C GLY A 46 -43.13 16.99 9.35
N GLN A 47 -43.48 17.86 8.39
CA GLN A 47 -42.62 18.87 7.75
C GLN A 47 -42.41 20.09 8.66
N ASN A 48 -41.53 20.98 8.17
CA ASN A 48 -41.33 22.41 8.48
C ASN A 48 -40.38 22.73 9.65
N GLN A 49 -39.62 23.83 9.67
CA GLN A 49 -39.07 24.83 8.73
C GLN A 49 -38.31 25.83 9.65
N ASP A 50 -37.25 26.46 9.15
CA ASP A 50 -36.64 27.75 9.55
C ASP A 50 -36.41 28.16 11.01
N GLY A 51 -35.23 28.73 11.26
CA GLY A 51 -34.94 29.45 12.50
C GLY A 51 -33.52 29.98 12.61
N THR A 52 -33.19 30.98 11.79
CA THR A 52 -32.07 31.92 11.98
C THR A 52 -32.08 32.59 13.35
N GLY A 53 -30.90 32.87 13.91
CA GLY A 53 -30.76 33.73 15.09
C GLY A 53 -29.31 34.00 15.47
N GLU A 54 -28.73 35.05 14.88
CA GLU A 54 -27.51 35.72 15.34
C GLU A 54 -27.72 36.46 16.67
N SER A 55 -26.68 36.47 17.50
CA SER A 55 -26.20 37.59 18.33
C SER A 55 -24.85 37.15 18.92
N GLY A 56 -23.72 37.84 18.83
CA GLY A 56 -23.46 39.27 18.71
C GLY A 56 -22.66 39.71 19.93
N ALA A 57 -21.42 40.18 19.71
CA ALA A 57 -20.56 41.07 20.52
C ALA A 57 -19.08 40.64 20.40
N GLN A 58 -18.30 41.20 19.47
CA GLN A 58 -17.54 42.46 19.58
C GLN A 58 -16.67 42.59 20.85
N ASN A 59 -15.34 42.62 20.66
CA ASN A 59 -14.56 43.76 21.15
C ASN A 59 -13.31 44.00 20.28
N ASP A 60 -13.11 45.29 19.98
CA ASP A 60 -12.07 45.91 19.15
C ASP A 60 -10.69 45.94 19.82
N GLY A 61 -9.64 46.26 19.04
CA GLY A 61 -8.47 46.95 19.61
C GLY A 61 -7.13 46.83 18.89
N THR A 62 -7.01 47.55 17.78
CA THR A 62 -5.80 47.92 17.00
C THR A 62 -4.55 48.38 17.78
N GLY A 63 -3.37 48.22 17.16
CA GLY A 63 -2.23 49.11 17.37
C GLY A 63 -0.91 48.63 16.76
N GLY A 64 -0.56 49.11 15.55
CA GLY A 64 0.79 49.01 14.99
C GLY A 64 1.57 50.32 15.14
N GLN A 65 2.90 50.27 15.09
CA GLN A 65 3.76 51.19 14.32
C GLN A 65 5.26 50.85 14.43
N ASN A 66 5.93 51.04 13.29
CA ASN A 66 7.37 50.91 12.98
C ASN A 66 8.26 51.96 13.68
N GLN A 67 9.57 51.68 13.76
CA GLN A 67 10.70 52.52 13.28
C GLN A 67 12.04 51.82 13.60
N ASP A 68 12.83 51.43 12.59
CA ASP A 68 13.97 52.16 11.97
C ASP A 68 15.27 52.18 12.78
N GLY A 69 16.39 51.74 12.17
CA GLY A 69 17.74 52.07 12.69
C GLY A 69 18.95 51.21 12.29
N LYS A 70 19.37 51.32 11.02
CA LYS A 70 20.74 51.29 10.43
C LYS A 70 21.99 50.88 11.24
N GLY A 71 22.92 50.22 10.52
CA GLY A 71 24.39 50.40 10.59
C GLY A 71 25.19 49.07 10.62
N GLU A 72 25.54 48.44 9.50
CA GLU A 72 26.70 48.63 8.60
C GLU A 72 28.12 48.35 9.14
N THR A 73 28.93 47.78 8.23
CA THR A 73 30.41 47.59 8.13
C THR A 73 30.92 46.24 8.64
N GLY A 74 31.42 45.33 7.77
CA GLY A 74 32.57 45.43 6.84
C GLY A 74 33.62 44.40 7.33
N THR A 75 34.29 43.53 6.59
CA THR A 75 35.11 43.68 5.36
C THR A 75 35.56 42.23 5.04
N GLN A 76 35.29 41.62 3.87
CA GLN A 76 36.07 41.64 2.61
C GLN A 76 37.54 41.17 2.70
N THR A 77 37.88 40.14 1.92
CA THR A 77 39.07 39.97 1.02
C THR A 77 39.00 38.54 0.42
N ASP A 78 38.70 38.39 -0.87
CA ASP A 78 39.61 38.37 -2.06
C ASP A 78 40.60 37.19 -2.06
N GLY A 79 40.77 36.38 -3.12
CA GLY A 79 40.21 36.38 -4.46
C GLY A 79 40.96 35.38 -5.38
N THR A 80 40.50 35.33 -6.64
CA THR A 80 41.15 34.89 -7.91
C THR A 80 41.49 33.39 -8.12
N GLY A 81 41.27 32.75 -9.28
CA GLY A 81 40.75 33.16 -10.60
C GLY A 81 40.97 32.06 -11.67
N GLY A 82 40.35 32.23 -12.86
CA GLY A 82 40.71 31.61 -14.17
C GLY A 82 39.88 30.38 -14.59
N GLN A 83 38.81 30.50 -15.39
CA GLN A 83 38.69 30.68 -16.87
C GLN A 83 38.89 29.42 -17.75
N ASN A 84 37.78 29.03 -18.42
CA ASN A 84 37.54 28.63 -19.83
C ASN A 84 38.40 27.49 -20.46
N GLN A 85 37.91 26.58 -21.32
CA GLN A 85 37.04 26.76 -22.49
C GLN A 85 36.68 25.38 -23.14
N ALA A 86 35.50 25.33 -23.77
CA ALA A 86 35.10 24.64 -25.02
C ALA A 86 35.15 23.10 -25.24
N GLU A 87 33.94 22.57 -25.46
CA GLU A 87 33.45 21.69 -26.55
C GLU A 87 34.28 20.52 -27.09
N THR A 88 33.66 19.33 -27.12
CA THR A 88 33.37 18.56 -28.36
C THR A 88 32.52 17.32 -28.03
N GLY A 89 31.54 17.02 -28.89
CA GLY A 89 30.62 15.89 -28.73
C GLY A 89 31.18 14.55 -29.17
N ALA A 90 30.57 13.46 -28.69
CA ALA A 90 30.36 12.21 -29.43
C ALA A 90 29.50 11.24 -28.61
N SER A 91 28.53 10.66 -29.32
CA SER A 91 27.77 9.44 -29.03
C SER A 91 28.62 8.26 -28.51
N GLN A 92 28.07 7.47 -27.57
CA GLN A 92 27.74 6.04 -27.75
C GLN A 92 27.52 5.33 -26.40
N ALA A 93 26.40 4.61 -26.35
CA ALA A 93 26.23 3.24 -25.85
C ALA A 93 27.20 2.71 -24.76
N GLY A 94 26.59 2.24 -23.67
CA GLY A 94 27.12 1.13 -22.88
C GLY A 94 28.16 1.52 -21.83
N ARG A 95 27.71 2.14 -20.73
CA ARG A 95 28.42 2.02 -19.45
C ARG A 95 27.56 1.27 -18.46
N LYS A 96 27.99 0.03 -18.19
CA LYS A 96 27.64 -0.74 -16.99
C LYS A 96 27.70 0.21 -15.78
N LYS A 97 26.58 0.36 -15.08
CA LYS A 97 26.51 1.03 -13.78
C LYS A 97 27.54 0.39 -12.85
N ALA A 98 28.64 1.09 -12.60
CA ALA A 98 29.45 0.94 -11.41
C ALA A 98 29.07 2.12 -10.52
N GLY A 99 28.23 1.85 -9.52
CA GLY A 99 27.65 2.86 -8.65
C GLY A 99 26.58 2.26 -7.74
N ALA A 100 26.95 1.26 -6.94
CA ALA A 100 26.18 0.81 -5.80
C ALA A 100 27.18 0.22 -4.79
N SER A 101 27.77 1.10 -3.97
CA SER A 101 28.32 0.66 -2.69
C SER A 101 27.17 0.77 -1.68
N GLN A 102 26.20 -0.14 -1.77
CA GLN A 102 25.08 -0.23 -0.84
C GLN A 102 25.45 -1.18 0.30
N SER A 103 25.24 -0.76 1.54
CA SER A 103 25.09 -1.65 2.68
C SER A 103 24.02 -2.69 2.35
N GLU A 104 24.37 -3.98 2.39
CA GLU A 104 23.49 -5.12 2.05
C GLU A 104 22.39 -5.38 3.11
N VAL A 105 21.70 -4.34 3.57
CA VAL A 105 20.42 -4.46 4.25
C VAL A 105 19.44 -3.64 3.42
N THR A 106 18.77 -4.28 2.45
CA THR A 106 17.82 -3.59 1.57
C THR A 106 16.66 -3.04 2.41
N ALA A 107 16.07 -1.92 1.97
CA ALA A 107 14.88 -1.32 2.59
C ALA A 107 13.75 -2.36 2.81
N GLU A 108 13.63 -3.34 1.92
CA GLU A 108 12.71 -4.49 2.03
C GLU A 108 13.03 -5.45 3.19
N ARG A 109 14.30 -5.59 3.56
CA ARG A 109 14.73 -6.44 4.69
C ARG A 109 14.51 -5.77 6.04
N ILE A 110 14.43 -4.44 6.04
CA ILE A 110 14.23 -3.62 7.24
C ILE A 110 12.74 -3.32 7.42
N GLY A 111 12.11 -2.75 6.39
CA GLY A 111 10.74 -2.28 6.41
C GLY A 111 9.70 -3.39 6.29
N GLY A 112 8.49 -3.11 6.75
CA GLY A 112 7.36 -3.99 6.57
C GLY A 112 6.25 -3.76 7.57
N SER A 113 5.15 -4.48 7.37
CA SER A 113 4.07 -4.58 8.34
C SER A 113 4.22 -5.86 9.16
N TYR A 114 4.04 -5.73 10.46
CA TYR A 114 4.13 -6.80 11.44
C TYR A 114 2.87 -6.85 12.29
N PHE A 115 2.57 -8.02 12.86
CA PHE A 115 1.45 -8.21 13.78
C PHE A 115 1.89 -8.93 15.05
N LYS A 116 1.26 -8.59 16.18
CA LYS A 116 1.57 -9.21 17.47
C LYS A 116 1.03 -10.65 17.51
N SER A 117 1.85 -11.57 18.01
CA SER A 117 1.51 -12.98 18.18
C SER A 117 0.21 -13.15 18.97
N GLY A 118 -0.77 -13.81 18.37
CA GLY A 118 -2.11 -14.02 18.94
C GLY A 118 -2.92 -12.75 19.27
N ASP A 119 -2.49 -11.57 18.85
CA ASP A 119 -3.21 -10.31 19.08
C ASP A 119 -3.10 -9.36 17.88
N PHE A 120 -3.86 -9.65 16.83
CA PHE A 120 -3.85 -8.85 15.61
C PHE A 120 -4.36 -7.41 15.76
N THR A 121 -4.88 -7.04 16.94
CA THR A 121 -5.24 -5.65 17.25
C THR A 121 -4.00 -4.75 17.34
N TYR A 122 -2.83 -5.32 17.62
CA TYR A 122 -1.56 -4.59 17.64
C TYR A 122 -0.76 -4.85 16.36
N ARG A 123 -0.28 -3.77 15.75
CA ARG A 123 0.62 -3.83 14.59
C ARG A 123 1.89 -3.04 14.86
N LEU A 124 2.94 -3.44 14.16
CA LEU A 124 4.18 -2.68 14.05
C LEU A 124 4.37 -2.37 12.57
N ARG A 125 4.52 -1.09 12.25
CA ARG A 125 4.92 -0.61 10.92
C ARG A 125 6.36 -0.18 11.00
N VAL A 126 7.19 -0.77 10.17
CA VAL A 126 8.60 -0.42 10.07
C VAL A 126 8.80 0.27 8.73
N THR A 127 9.25 1.52 8.79
CA THR A 127 9.59 2.31 7.61
C THR A 127 11.10 2.47 7.56
N PRO A 128 11.76 2.19 6.42
CA PRO A 128 13.23 2.25 6.28
C PRO A 128 13.89 3.55 6.79
N GLY A 129 13.23 4.71 6.67
CA GLY A 129 13.70 5.96 7.26
C GLY A 129 13.19 7.20 6.53
N THR A 130 13.88 8.33 6.71
CA THR A 130 13.65 9.59 5.98
C THR A 130 14.63 9.73 4.81
N PRO A 131 14.42 10.68 3.90
CA PRO A 131 15.40 10.95 2.85
C PRO A 131 16.81 11.21 3.36
N GLU A 132 16.98 11.86 4.50
CA GLU A 132 18.28 12.20 5.07
C GLU A 132 18.96 10.97 5.68
N ASN A 133 18.17 10.10 6.32
CA ASN A 133 18.63 8.93 7.08
C ASN A 133 17.83 7.67 6.68
N PRO A 134 18.02 7.12 5.45
CA PRO A 134 17.21 6.02 4.92
C PRO A 134 17.54 4.65 5.52
N ASP A 135 18.65 4.54 6.26
CA ASP A 135 19.04 3.31 6.96
C ASP A 135 18.52 3.26 8.41
N PHE A 136 17.87 4.33 8.89
CA PHE A 136 17.46 4.52 10.28
C PHE A 136 15.95 4.34 10.38
N PRO A 137 15.47 3.12 10.68
CA PRO A 137 14.05 2.85 10.57
C PRO A 137 13.24 3.56 11.63
N VAL A 138 12.03 3.92 11.23
CA VAL A 138 10.97 4.41 12.11
C VAL A 138 10.05 3.24 12.42
N LEU A 139 9.82 3.01 13.71
CA LEU A 139 9.01 1.91 14.23
C LEU A 139 7.76 2.52 14.84
N GLU A 140 6.64 2.34 14.15
CA GLU A 140 5.34 2.81 14.60
C GLU A 140 4.54 1.62 15.14
N PHE A 141 4.35 1.59 16.45
CA PHE A 141 3.45 0.66 17.11
C PHE A 141 2.06 1.26 17.13
N VAL A 142 1.10 0.56 16.53
CA VAL A 142 -0.29 1.00 16.44
C VAL A 142 -1.22 -0.04 17.03
N LYS A 143 -2.35 0.42 17.54
CA LYS A 143 -3.42 -0.43 18.05
C LYS A 143 -4.74 -0.08 17.39
N ARG A 144 -5.50 -1.11 17.05
CA ARG A 144 -6.85 -0.94 16.51
C ARG A 144 -7.73 -0.19 17.52
N ASP A 145 -8.57 0.69 17.01
CA ASP A 145 -9.52 1.47 17.80
C ASP A 145 -10.37 0.58 18.73
N PRO A 146 -10.62 0.99 19.99
CA PRO A 146 -11.37 0.18 20.96
C PRO A 146 -12.83 -0.07 20.59
N ASN A 147 -13.42 0.75 19.70
CA ASN A 147 -14.77 0.51 19.17
C ASN A 147 -14.75 -0.44 17.96
N PHE A 148 -13.61 -1.09 17.71
CA PHE A 148 -13.39 -2.04 16.63
C PHE A 148 -13.67 -1.48 15.23
N SER A 149 -13.54 -0.16 15.06
CA SER A 149 -13.45 0.44 13.74
C SER A 149 -12.17 -0.06 13.03
N ASN A 150 -12.06 0.08 11.71
CA ASN A 150 -10.81 -0.28 11.02
C ASN A 150 -9.71 0.78 11.17
N ALA A 151 -9.91 1.78 12.05
CA ALA A 151 -8.89 2.77 12.37
C ALA A 151 -7.86 2.17 13.34
N PHE A 152 -6.60 2.58 13.14
CA PHE A 152 -5.51 2.30 14.05
C PHE A 152 -5.01 3.62 14.63
N SER A 153 -4.78 3.64 15.94
CA SER A 153 -4.18 4.76 16.64
C SER A 153 -2.72 4.44 16.92
N ALA A 154 -1.84 5.40 16.66
CA ALA A 154 -0.44 5.30 17.08
C ALA A 154 -0.36 5.24 18.61
N LEU A 155 0.34 4.23 19.11
CA LEU A 155 0.68 4.09 20.53
C LEU A 155 2.02 4.77 20.80
N HIS A 156 3.06 4.33 20.10
CA HIS A 156 4.41 4.87 20.20
C HIS A 156 5.11 4.82 18.85
N THR A 157 5.89 5.86 18.58
CA THR A 157 6.79 5.93 17.42
C THR A 157 8.22 6.04 17.94
N PHE A 158 9.03 5.05 17.61
CA PHE A 158 10.44 5.00 17.96
C PHE A 158 11.31 5.20 16.73
N ARG A 159 12.50 5.74 16.94
CA ARG A 159 13.58 5.73 15.95
C ARG A 159 14.67 4.78 16.41
N LEU A 160 15.21 4.00 15.48
CA LEU A 160 16.45 3.30 15.71
C LEU A 160 17.61 4.26 15.42
N ASP A 161 18.44 4.53 16.44
CA ASP A 161 19.59 5.43 16.33
C ASP A 161 20.80 4.77 15.62
N ALA A 162 20.61 3.59 15.03
CA ALA A 162 21.60 2.86 14.25
C ALA A 162 20.92 2.01 13.16
N PRO A 163 21.64 1.68 12.06
CA PRO A 163 21.12 0.79 11.03
C PRO A 163 20.60 -0.53 11.60
N ALA A 164 19.48 -1.01 11.05
CA ALA A 164 18.88 -2.26 11.48
C ALA A 164 19.77 -3.47 11.16
N ALA A 165 20.19 -4.17 12.21
CA ALA A 165 20.90 -5.44 12.16
C ALA A 165 20.34 -6.37 13.24
N ASP A 166 20.70 -7.65 13.19
CA ASP A 166 20.33 -8.57 14.26
C ASP A 166 20.96 -8.11 15.58
N GLY A 167 20.13 -7.91 16.61
CA GLY A 167 20.63 -7.40 17.89
C GLY A 167 19.54 -6.90 18.82
N THR A 168 19.96 -6.41 19.98
CA THR A 168 19.08 -5.76 20.96
C THR A 168 19.38 -4.27 21.00
N TYR A 169 18.36 -3.44 20.84
CA TYR A 169 18.47 -1.99 20.79
C TYR A 169 17.66 -1.37 21.92
N THR A 170 18.19 -0.30 22.51
CA THR A 170 17.38 0.61 23.34
C THR A 170 16.59 1.53 22.41
N LEU A 171 15.30 1.68 22.66
CA LEU A 171 14.45 2.56 21.87
C LEU A 171 14.39 3.96 22.48
N THR A 172 14.48 4.97 21.61
CA THR A 172 14.29 6.38 21.95
C THR A 172 12.96 6.87 21.34
N ASP A 173 12.13 7.52 22.14
CA ASP A 173 10.88 8.12 21.66
C ASP A 173 11.18 9.23 20.63
N SER A 174 10.48 9.19 19.50
CA SER A 174 10.59 10.18 18.44
C SER A 174 10.23 11.60 18.85
N ALA A 175 9.46 11.80 19.93
CA ALA A 175 9.14 13.12 20.51
C ALA A 175 10.30 13.74 21.32
N GLY A 176 11.45 13.06 21.43
CA GLY A 176 12.65 13.58 22.10
C GLY A 176 12.58 13.58 23.64
N GLY A 177 11.48 13.11 24.22
CA GLY A 177 11.39 12.82 25.65
C GLY A 177 12.01 11.46 25.95
N GLN A 178 12.94 11.38 26.91
CA GLN A 178 13.25 10.08 27.50
C GLN A 178 11.98 9.58 28.18
N THR A 179 11.39 8.52 27.63
CA THR A 179 10.38 7.75 28.35
C THR A 179 11.02 7.29 29.66
N GLY A 180 10.34 7.52 30.78
CA GLY A 180 10.85 7.16 32.12
C GLY A 180 11.14 5.67 32.33
N GLY A 181 10.88 4.81 31.32
CA GLY A 181 11.31 3.41 31.26
C GLY A 181 12.22 3.15 30.06
N SER A 182 13.25 2.31 30.26
CA SER A 182 14.12 1.82 29.19
C SER A 182 13.41 0.73 28.39
N PHE A 183 12.98 1.04 27.16
CA PHE A 183 12.44 0.04 26.24
C PHE A 183 13.57 -0.59 25.45
N THR A 184 13.46 -1.90 25.23
CA THR A 184 14.39 -2.61 24.34
C THR A 184 13.64 -3.38 23.29
N ILE A 185 14.25 -3.48 22.11
CA ILE A 185 13.75 -4.29 21.02
C ILE A 185 14.81 -5.32 20.63
N ASP A 186 14.43 -6.59 20.64
CA ASP A 186 15.24 -7.63 20.00
C ASP A 186 14.82 -7.66 18.53
N TRP A 187 15.71 -7.22 17.66
CA TRP A 187 15.53 -7.14 16.24
C TRP A 187 16.16 -8.34 15.55
N LYS A 188 15.43 -8.91 14.58
CA LYS A 188 15.95 -9.87 13.62
C LYS A 188 15.55 -9.44 12.23
N VAL A 189 16.53 -9.17 11.36
CA VAL A 189 16.31 -8.68 10.00
C VAL A 189 15.48 -9.71 9.21
N GLY A 190 14.33 -9.26 8.69
CA GLY A 190 13.34 -10.12 8.00
C GLY A 190 12.68 -11.18 8.89
N GLY A 191 12.87 -11.13 10.21
CA GLY A 191 12.34 -12.08 11.18
C GLY A 191 11.39 -11.44 12.20
N PRO A 192 11.01 -12.17 13.26
CA PRO A 192 10.21 -11.61 14.33
C PRO A 192 10.98 -10.55 15.12
N VAL A 193 10.22 -9.59 15.64
CA VAL A 193 10.69 -8.48 16.47
C VAL A 193 10.10 -8.63 17.87
N VAL A 194 10.91 -8.52 18.92
CA VAL A 194 10.43 -8.63 20.31
C VAL A 194 10.56 -7.29 21.01
N LEU A 195 9.42 -6.65 21.30
CA LEU A 195 9.37 -5.44 22.11
C LEU A 195 9.31 -5.82 23.60
N ARG A 196 10.27 -5.31 24.38
CA ARG A 196 10.36 -5.52 25.84
C ARG A 196 10.15 -4.20 26.59
N GLY A 197 9.32 -4.26 27.62
CA GLY A 197 8.98 -3.14 28.50
C GLY A 197 7.70 -3.42 29.28
N GLU A 198 7.32 -2.51 30.17
CA GLU A 198 6.11 -2.62 31.00
C GLU A 198 4.88 -1.97 30.32
N MET A 199 4.76 -2.09 29.00
CA MET A 199 3.65 -1.51 28.22
C MET A 199 2.71 -2.58 27.66
N GLU A 200 1.52 -2.17 27.22
CA GLU A 200 0.51 -3.10 26.69
C GLU A 200 0.88 -3.69 25.32
N GLU A 201 1.66 -2.97 24.51
CA GLU A 201 2.15 -3.40 23.21
C GLU A 201 3.30 -4.40 23.31
N ALA A 202 3.99 -4.51 24.46
CA ALA A 202 5.12 -5.43 24.63
C ALA A 202 4.74 -6.87 24.20
N GLY A 203 5.62 -7.52 23.45
CA GLY A 203 5.34 -8.82 22.84
C GLY A 203 6.20 -9.13 21.63
N THR A 204 5.92 -10.28 21.01
CA THR A 204 6.58 -10.72 19.78
C THR A 204 5.71 -10.39 18.58
N TYR A 205 6.31 -9.72 17.59
CA TYR A 205 5.69 -9.29 16.35
C TYR A 205 6.29 -10.07 15.19
N TYR A 206 5.44 -10.61 14.32
CA TYR A 206 5.86 -11.35 13.14
C TYR A 206 5.57 -10.55 11.86
N PRO A 207 6.47 -10.57 10.86
CA PRO A 207 6.18 -9.98 9.55
C PRO A 207 4.89 -10.59 8.97
N LEU A 208 4.03 -9.78 8.38
CA LEU A 208 2.84 -10.28 7.67
C LEU A 208 3.28 -11.18 6.51
N ALA A 209 4.19 -10.66 5.68
CA ALA A 209 4.79 -11.40 4.58
C ALA A 209 5.57 -12.62 5.08
N GLY A 210 5.35 -13.77 4.47
CA GLY A 210 6.02 -15.02 4.81
C GLY A 210 5.44 -15.78 6.01
N ASN A 211 4.59 -15.16 6.83
CA ASN A 211 3.91 -15.84 7.95
C ASN A 211 2.41 -16.05 7.70
N LEU A 212 1.75 -15.13 6.99
CA LEU A 212 0.33 -15.23 6.66
C LEU A 212 0.16 -15.67 5.20
N ILE A 213 -0.84 -16.52 4.95
CA ILE A 213 -1.30 -16.84 3.59
C ILE A 213 -2.00 -15.59 3.05
N MET A 214 -1.55 -15.11 1.89
CA MET A 214 -2.14 -13.97 1.18
C MET A 214 -2.40 -12.75 2.10
N PRO A 215 -1.36 -12.12 2.69
CA PRO A 215 -1.54 -11.06 3.69
C PRO A 215 -2.42 -9.88 3.24
N GLU A 216 -2.54 -9.66 1.94
CA GLU A 216 -3.40 -8.65 1.33
C GLU A 216 -4.90 -8.84 1.63
N LEU A 217 -5.32 -10.04 2.07
CA LEU A 217 -6.69 -10.28 2.54
C LEU A 217 -7.09 -9.42 3.74
N PHE A 218 -6.11 -8.82 4.43
CA PHE A 218 -6.34 -7.88 5.53
C PHE A 218 -6.30 -6.41 5.12
N THR A 219 -5.92 -6.09 3.88
CA THR A 219 -5.69 -4.71 3.44
C THR A 219 -6.52 -4.31 2.23
N ARG A 220 -7.15 -5.26 1.53
CA ARG A 220 -8.08 -4.96 0.42
C ARG A 220 -9.19 -6.02 0.29
N PRO A 221 -10.32 -5.67 -0.36
CA PRO A 221 -11.36 -6.65 -0.70
C PRO A 221 -10.82 -7.72 -1.64
N LEU A 222 -11.18 -8.98 -1.38
CA LEU A 222 -10.92 -10.08 -2.28
C LEU A 222 -11.96 -10.13 -3.41
N ASN A 223 -11.55 -10.64 -4.56
CA ASN A 223 -12.41 -10.92 -5.70
C ASN A 223 -12.10 -12.29 -6.33
N GLN A 224 -12.86 -12.66 -7.36
CA GLN A 224 -12.77 -14.00 -7.94
C GLN A 224 -11.40 -14.28 -8.58
N SER A 225 -10.71 -13.26 -9.11
CA SER A 225 -9.37 -13.42 -9.66
C SER A 225 -8.32 -13.77 -8.59
N ASP A 226 -8.58 -13.44 -7.32
CA ASP A 226 -7.71 -13.82 -6.20
C ASP A 226 -7.73 -15.32 -5.90
N LEU A 227 -8.78 -16.02 -6.34
CA LEU A 227 -8.98 -17.44 -6.03
C LEU A 227 -8.24 -18.36 -7.01
N ILE A 228 -7.68 -17.82 -8.09
CA ILE A 228 -7.01 -18.59 -9.13
C ILE A 228 -5.83 -19.37 -8.53
N GLY A 229 -5.87 -20.69 -8.72
CA GLY A 229 -4.81 -21.59 -8.29
C GLY A 229 -4.92 -22.08 -6.85
N LEU A 230 -5.86 -21.57 -6.06
CA LEU A 230 -6.15 -22.00 -4.70
C LEU A 230 -7.00 -23.28 -4.67
N THR A 231 -6.76 -24.10 -3.67
CA THR A 231 -7.54 -25.30 -3.33
C THR A 231 -8.60 -24.99 -2.28
N ARG A 232 -9.61 -25.85 -2.15
CA ARG A 232 -10.63 -25.72 -1.11
C ARG A 232 -10.03 -25.64 0.30
N ASP A 233 -8.98 -26.42 0.56
CA ASP A 233 -8.29 -26.42 1.85
C ASP A 233 -7.54 -25.09 2.08
N GLU A 234 -6.87 -24.52 1.07
CA GLU A 234 -6.25 -23.19 1.17
C GLU A 234 -7.28 -22.09 1.43
N LEU A 235 -8.43 -22.12 0.77
CA LEU A 235 -9.54 -21.18 1.04
C LEU A 235 -10.01 -21.28 2.49
N LYS A 236 -10.19 -22.51 2.99
CA LYS A 236 -10.57 -22.77 4.38
C LYS A 236 -9.50 -22.28 5.36
N LEU A 237 -8.22 -22.49 5.07
CA LEU A 237 -7.11 -21.98 5.89
C LEU A 237 -7.10 -20.45 5.91
N MET A 238 -7.23 -19.78 4.76
CA MET A 238 -7.31 -18.32 4.67
C MET A 238 -8.50 -17.77 5.45
N ARG A 239 -9.69 -18.38 5.34
CA ARG A 239 -10.87 -17.97 6.11
C ARG A 239 -10.61 -18.10 7.62
N ASN A 240 -10.03 -19.22 8.06
CA ASN A 240 -9.76 -19.44 9.47
C ASN A 240 -8.57 -18.60 9.99
N GLN A 241 -7.67 -18.16 9.12
CA GLN A 241 -6.54 -17.29 9.48
C GLN A 241 -7.01 -15.97 10.08
N PHE A 242 -8.10 -15.39 9.59
CA PHE A 242 -8.70 -14.18 10.19
C PHE A 242 -8.99 -14.36 11.68
N TYR A 243 -9.39 -15.55 12.12
CA TYR A 243 -9.65 -15.84 13.53
C TYR A 243 -8.37 -16.23 14.29
N ALA A 244 -7.47 -16.96 13.62
CA ALA A 244 -6.23 -17.44 14.22
C ALA A 244 -5.33 -16.28 14.66
N VAL A 245 -5.25 -15.20 13.89
CA VAL A 245 -4.40 -14.04 14.22
C VAL A 245 -4.85 -13.31 15.49
N TYR A 246 -6.12 -13.43 15.88
CA TYR A 246 -6.65 -12.94 17.16
C TYR A 246 -6.60 -13.99 18.29
N GLY A 247 -5.97 -15.14 18.04
CA GLY A 247 -5.78 -16.17 19.05
C GLY A 247 -7.03 -16.99 19.36
N ARG A 248 -7.99 -17.10 18.43
CA ARG A 248 -9.13 -18.02 18.57
C ARG A 248 -8.66 -19.48 18.55
N GLU A 249 -9.08 -20.28 19.53
CA GLU A 249 -8.87 -21.73 19.54
C GLU A 249 -9.73 -22.47 18.50
N PHE A 250 -9.21 -23.56 17.93
CA PHE A 250 -9.90 -24.38 16.94
C PHE A 250 -10.32 -25.74 17.49
N LYS A 251 -11.58 -26.13 17.23
CA LYS A 251 -12.15 -27.43 17.66
C LYS A 251 -11.77 -28.59 16.75
N THR A 252 -11.66 -28.35 15.45
CA THR A 252 -11.34 -29.40 14.48
C THR A 252 -9.84 -29.71 14.52
N GLU A 253 -9.49 -30.98 14.64
CA GLU A 253 -8.09 -31.43 14.77
C GLU A 253 -7.19 -30.91 13.64
N ALA A 254 -7.70 -30.87 12.41
CA ALA A 254 -6.94 -30.37 11.25
C ALA A 254 -6.56 -28.89 11.39
N MET A 255 -7.51 -28.01 11.76
CA MET A 255 -7.23 -26.58 11.95
C MET A 255 -6.35 -26.35 13.17
N LYS A 256 -6.61 -27.08 14.26
CA LYS A 256 -5.79 -27.03 15.48
C LYS A 256 -4.34 -27.38 15.18
N THR A 257 -4.10 -28.54 14.56
CA THR A 257 -2.76 -29.00 14.16
C THR A 257 -2.07 -27.98 13.26
N TYR A 258 -2.77 -27.44 12.27
CA TYR A 258 -2.19 -26.45 11.36
C TYR A 258 -1.77 -25.16 12.09
N PHE A 259 -2.67 -24.53 12.85
CA PHE A 259 -2.38 -23.24 13.48
C PHE A 259 -1.45 -23.37 14.68
N GLU A 260 -1.51 -24.45 15.47
CA GLU A 260 -0.54 -24.71 16.55
C GLU A 260 0.89 -24.92 16.04
N SER A 261 1.06 -25.29 14.77
CA SER A 261 2.38 -25.36 14.13
C SER A 261 2.93 -23.99 13.70
N GLN A 262 2.11 -22.93 13.70
CA GLN A 262 2.53 -21.60 13.30
C GLN A 262 3.16 -20.84 14.48
N PRO A 263 4.35 -20.25 14.32
CA PRO A 263 5.06 -19.59 15.43
C PRO A 263 4.39 -18.31 15.94
N TRP A 264 3.54 -17.70 15.12
CA TRP A 264 2.79 -16.48 15.42
C TRP A 264 1.42 -16.74 16.05
N TYR A 265 0.95 -17.99 16.05
CA TYR A 265 -0.34 -18.35 16.61
C TYR A 265 -0.21 -18.58 18.12
N GLN A 266 -1.09 -17.94 18.88
CA GLN A 266 -1.21 -18.17 20.31
C GLN A 266 -2.69 -18.23 20.67
N ALA A 267 -3.16 -19.41 21.09
CA ALA A 267 -4.52 -19.57 21.60
C ALA A 267 -4.69 -18.74 22.89
N ARG A 268 -5.57 -17.74 22.84
CA ARG A 268 -5.87 -16.80 23.95
C ARG A 268 -7.36 -16.71 24.23
N LEU A 269 -8.18 -16.98 23.21
CA LEU A 269 -9.63 -16.95 23.29
C LEU A 269 -10.13 -18.38 23.03
N GLY A 270 -10.91 -18.91 23.97
CA GLY A 270 -11.57 -20.20 23.77
C GLY A 270 -12.43 -20.20 22.51
N ALA A 271 -12.62 -21.36 21.89
CA ALA A 271 -13.26 -21.47 20.57
C ALA A 271 -14.66 -20.81 20.48
N ASP A 272 -15.41 -20.84 21.59
CA ASP A 272 -16.76 -20.26 21.74
C ASP A 272 -16.75 -18.85 22.37
N GLY A 273 -15.59 -18.38 22.83
CA GLY A 273 -15.41 -17.07 23.48
C GLY A 273 -14.90 -15.99 22.53
N PHE A 274 -14.75 -16.28 21.24
CA PHE A 274 -14.31 -15.30 20.25
C PHE A 274 -15.42 -14.27 19.99
N ASN A 275 -15.08 -12.99 20.17
CA ASN A 275 -15.98 -11.90 19.88
C ASN A 275 -15.83 -11.47 18.42
N GLU A 276 -16.82 -11.75 17.58
CA GLU A 276 -16.89 -11.34 16.16
C GLU A 276 -16.77 -9.81 15.97
N LEU A 277 -17.05 -9.01 17.01
CA LEU A 277 -16.81 -7.56 16.98
C LEU A 277 -15.33 -7.21 16.80
N LEU A 278 -14.39 -8.12 17.08
CA LEU A 278 -12.95 -7.91 16.82
C LEU A 278 -12.63 -7.77 15.34
N LEU A 279 -13.48 -8.33 14.47
CA LEU A 279 -13.30 -8.28 13.03
C LEU A 279 -13.80 -6.95 12.47
N GLY A 280 -13.15 -6.49 11.41
CA GLY A 280 -13.54 -5.32 10.65
C GLY A 280 -14.59 -5.60 9.60
N GLY A 281 -15.16 -4.54 9.03
CA GLY A 281 -16.05 -4.66 7.86
C GLY A 281 -15.35 -5.33 6.67
N LEU A 282 -14.08 -4.99 6.43
CA LEU A 282 -13.26 -5.63 5.40
C LEU A 282 -13.05 -7.13 5.68
N GLU A 283 -12.63 -7.46 6.90
CA GLU A 283 -12.36 -8.84 7.30
C GLU A 283 -13.64 -9.69 7.19
N ARG A 284 -14.78 -9.18 7.67
CA ARG A 284 -16.09 -9.83 7.52
C ARG A 284 -16.48 -10.05 6.05
N ARG A 285 -16.28 -9.04 5.18
CA ARG A 285 -16.54 -9.17 3.74
C ARG A 285 -15.69 -10.27 3.12
N ASN A 286 -14.39 -10.31 3.42
CA ASN A 286 -13.48 -11.30 2.88
C ASN A 286 -13.74 -12.71 3.45
N ILE A 287 -14.12 -12.84 4.73
CA ILE A 287 -14.55 -14.11 5.33
C ILE A 287 -15.80 -14.64 4.62
N ALA A 288 -16.81 -13.79 4.40
CA ALA A 288 -18.04 -14.17 3.70
C ALA A 288 -17.76 -14.59 2.25
N PHE A 289 -16.90 -13.84 1.55
CA PHE A 289 -16.46 -14.17 0.20
C PHE A 289 -15.74 -15.53 0.13
N LEU A 290 -14.77 -15.77 1.01
CA LEU A 290 -14.05 -17.05 1.07
C LEU A 290 -14.98 -18.22 1.41
N LYS A 291 -15.92 -18.03 2.34
CA LYS A 291 -16.91 -19.07 2.67
C LYS A 291 -17.77 -19.43 1.45
N ALA A 292 -18.28 -18.44 0.72
CA ALA A 292 -19.05 -18.68 -0.50
C ALA A 292 -18.22 -19.40 -1.59
N ALA A 293 -16.94 -19.05 -1.72
CA ALA A 293 -16.02 -19.73 -2.62
C ALA A 293 -15.76 -21.19 -2.20
N GLU A 294 -15.62 -21.47 -0.90
CA GLU A 294 -15.46 -22.83 -0.38
C GLU A 294 -16.69 -23.72 -0.62
N ASP A 295 -17.89 -23.13 -0.50
CA ASP A 295 -19.16 -23.83 -0.66
C ASP A 295 -19.46 -24.16 -2.13
N SER A 296 -19.02 -23.31 -3.05
CA SER A 296 -19.17 -23.47 -4.50
C SER A 296 -17.95 -24.09 -5.19
N PHE A 297 -16.94 -24.51 -4.43
CA PHE A 297 -15.67 -24.97 -4.99
C PHE A 297 -15.82 -26.22 -5.87
N ASP A 298 -15.48 -26.10 -7.14
CA ASP A 298 -15.35 -27.20 -8.10
C ASP A 298 -13.86 -27.52 -8.34
N GLU A 299 -13.43 -28.70 -7.92
CA GLU A 299 -12.03 -29.11 -8.03
C GLU A 299 -11.58 -29.33 -9.48
N ALA A 300 -12.46 -29.80 -10.37
CA ALA A 300 -12.12 -30.00 -11.77
C ALA A 300 -11.95 -28.65 -12.47
N GLN A 301 -12.88 -27.74 -12.25
CA GLN A 301 -12.81 -26.37 -12.78
C GLN A 301 -11.58 -25.63 -12.26
N ALA A 302 -11.31 -25.71 -10.95
CA ALA A 302 -10.14 -25.07 -10.34
C ALA A 302 -8.81 -25.60 -10.93
N ARG A 303 -8.72 -26.91 -11.19
CA ARG A 303 -7.54 -27.51 -11.85
C ARG A 303 -7.39 -27.05 -13.30
N GLU A 304 -8.48 -26.95 -14.04
CA GLU A 304 -8.48 -26.45 -15.42
C GLU A 304 -8.03 -24.98 -15.48
N ILE A 305 -8.63 -24.12 -14.65
CA ILE A 305 -8.25 -22.70 -14.55
C ILE A 305 -6.78 -22.57 -14.16
N LYS A 306 -6.31 -23.32 -13.16
CA LYS A 306 -4.90 -23.31 -12.73
C LYS A 306 -3.95 -23.71 -13.85
N SER A 307 -4.31 -24.74 -14.63
CA SER A 307 -3.50 -25.19 -15.77
C SER A 307 -3.48 -24.16 -16.89
N GLY A 308 -4.64 -23.57 -17.24
CA GLY A 308 -4.72 -22.54 -18.27
C GLY A 308 -3.95 -21.28 -17.86
N TYR A 309 -4.07 -20.86 -16.60
CA TYR A 309 -3.34 -19.74 -16.04
C TYR A 309 -1.82 -19.94 -16.09
N ALA A 310 -1.33 -21.13 -15.71
CA ALA A 310 0.10 -21.45 -15.76
C ALA A 310 0.70 -21.31 -17.18
N ALA A 311 -0.12 -21.53 -18.21
CA ALA A 311 0.29 -21.43 -19.61
C ALA A 311 0.25 -19.99 -20.18
N LEU A 312 -0.30 -19.02 -19.44
CA LEU A 312 -0.34 -17.63 -19.89
C LEU A 312 1.07 -17.01 -19.95
N PRO A 313 1.41 -16.23 -20.99
CA PRO A 313 2.65 -15.44 -21.01
C PRO A 313 2.58 -14.28 -20.00
N PRO A 314 3.70 -13.63 -19.67
CA PRO A 314 3.67 -12.32 -19.03
C PRO A 314 2.92 -11.29 -19.89
N ALA A 315 2.29 -10.32 -19.23
CA ALA A 315 1.71 -9.16 -19.88
C ALA A 315 2.80 -8.28 -20.50
N PRO A 316 2.54 -7.62 -21.64
CA PRO A 316 3.55 -6.86 -22.39
C PRO A 316 4.09 -5.62 -21.66
N TYR A 317 3.47 -5.22 -20.55
CA TYR A 317 3.81 -4.06 -19.73
C TYR A 317 4.30 -4.44 -18.33
N GLU A 318 4.46 -5.73 -18.03
CA GLU A 318 4.82 -6.19 -16.67
C GLU A 318 6.14 -5.56 -16.17
N ASP A 319 7.18 -5.55 -17.02
CA ASP A 319 8.47 -4.90 -16.74
C ASP A 319 8.41 -3.36 -16.61
N LEU A 320 7.26 -2.73 -16.92
CA LEU A 320 7.06 -1.27 -16.82
C LEU A 320 6.45 -0.86 -15.47
N LEU A 321 5.90 -1.81 -14.72
CA LEU A 321 5.19 -1.53 -13.48
C LEU A 321 6.18 -1.35 -12.32
N PRO A 322 6.12 -0.25 -11.56
CA PRO A 322 6.86 -0.16 -10.31
C PRO A 322 6.32 -1.19 -9.30
N GLU A 323 7.19 -1.70 -8.44
CA GLU A 323 6.79 -2.66 -7.40
C GLU A 323 5.85 -2.06 -6.34
N ARG A 324 5.90 -0.73 -6.16
CA ARG A 324 5.21 0.01 -5.10
C ARG A 324 4.78 1.38 -5.60
N GLY A 325 3.87 1.99 -4.84
CA GLY A 325 3.33 3.32 -5.11
C GLY A 325 2.10 3.25 -6.01
N GLU A 326 1.63 4.43 -6.40
CA GLU A 326 0.47 4.58 -7.27
C GLU A 326 0.82 4.18 -8.70
N ILE A 327 -0.17 3.61 -9.40
CA ILE A 327 -0.13 3.33 -10.82
C ILE A 327 -1.50 3.67 -11.36
N TRP A 328 -1.57 4.66 -12.22
CA TRP A 328 -2.81 5.04 -12.88
C TRP A 328 -3.09 4.10 -14.05
N VAL A 329 -4.27 3.50 -14.04
CA VAL A 329 -4.77 2.69 -15.14
C VAL A 329 -6.13 3.22 -15.58
N GLU A 330 -6.34 3.30 -16.88
CA GLU A 330 -7.63 3.62 -17.48
C GLU A 330 -7.93 2.65 -18.62
N LEU A 331 -9.11 2.03 -18.58
CA LEU A 331 -9.55 0.99 -19.51
C LEU A 331 -10.92 1.36 -20.08
N TYR A 332 -11.11 1.13 -21.37
CA TYR A 332 -12.45 1.09 -21.94
C TYR A 332 -13.27 -0.02 -21.27
N SER A 333 -14.54 0.24 -20.95
CA SER A 333 -15.43 -0.72 -20.29
C SER A 333 -16.42 -1.41 -21.25
N ASP A 334 -16.33 -1.16 -22.55
CA ASP A 334 -17.23 -1.72 -23.55
C ASP A 334 -16.64 -2.88 -24.37
N ALA A 335 -17.55 -3.63 -24.99
CA ALA A 335 -17.21 -4.80 -25.79
C ALA A 335 -16.52 -4.45 -27.13
N GLY A 336 -16.68 -3.21 -27.64
CA GLY A 336 -16.04 -2.76 -28.87
C GLY A 336 -14.52 -2.59 -28.73
N HIS A 337 -14.06 -2.35 -27.51
CA HIS A 337 -12.65 -2.16 -27.17
C HIS A 337 -12.03 -3.36 -26.44
N THR A 338 -12.74 -4.48 -26.37
CA THR A 338 -12.32 -5.64 -25.56
C THR A 338 -12.40 -6.94 -26.34
N VAL A 339 -11.43 -7.83 -26.10
CA VAL A 339 -11.44 -9.21 -26.60
C VAL A 339 -11.40 -10.18 -25.43
N ASP A 340 -12.42 -11.03 -25.29
CA ASP A 340 -12.43 -12.15 -24.34
C ASP A 340 -11.46 -13.25 -24.80
N ARG A 341 -10.51 -13.62 -23.93
CA ARG A 341 -9.48 -14.66 -24.15
C ARG A 341 -9.69 -15.88 -23.26
N GLY A 342 -10.90 -16.09 -22.76
CA GLY A 342 -11.26 -17.21 -21.89
C GLY A 342 -11.02 -16.88 -20.42
N LEU A 343 -9.76 -16.92 -19.96
CA LEU A 343 -9.40 -16.66 -18.55
C LEU A 343 -9.23 -15.17 -18.21
N TYR A 344 -9.10 -14.33 -19.23
CA TYR A 344 -8.84 -12.90 -19.09
C TYR A 344 -9.43 -12.13 -20.27
N TYR A 345 -9.57 -10.82 -20.11
CA TYR A 345 -9.91 -9.88 -21.15
C TYR A 345 -8.65 -9.17 -21.64
N GLN A 346 -8.59 -8.89 -22.94
CA GLN A 346 -7.69 -7.89 -23.51
C GLN A 346 -8.50 -6.63 -23.79
N ALA A 347 -8.40 -5.65 -22.91
CA ALA A 347 -9.09 -4.37 -23.03
C ALA A 347 -8.14 -3.29 -23.54
N LYS A 348 -8.62 -2.36 -24.37
CA LYS A 348 -7.85 -1.16 -24.70
C LYS A 348 -7.74 -0.27 -23.47
N GLY A 349 -6.57 0.33 -23.28
CA GLY A 349 -6.34 1.26 -22.18
C GLY A 349 -4.90 1.76 -22.09
N THR A 350 -4.66 2.55 -21.05
CA THR A 350 -3.38 3.18 -20.73
C THR A 350 -2.91 2.77 -19.34
N ILE A 351 -1.59 2.78 -19.17
CA ILE A 351 -0.94 2.64 -17.86
C ILE A 351 0.06 3.79 -17.73
N SER A 352 -0.06 4.50 -16.62
CA SER A 352 0.78 5.63 -16.28
C SER A 352 1.40 5.42 -14.90
N VAL A 353 2.67 5.75 -14.78
CA VAL A 353 3.46 5.58 -13.55
C VAL A 353 3.92 6.95 -13.05
N PRO A 354 4.14 7.15 -11.75
CA PRO A 354 4.56 8.44 -11.22
C PRO A 354 5.87 8.91 -11.88
N ILE A 355 5.96 10.20 -12.15
CA ILE A 355 7.24 10.83 -12.46
C ILE A 355 8.05 10.85 -11.16
N THR A 356 9.21 10.21 -11.17
CA THR A 356 10.06 10.09 -10.00
C THR A 356 11.45 10.66 -10.20
N ILE A 357 12.03 11.15 -9.11
CA ILE A 357 13.44 11.55 -9.04
C ILE A 357 14.17 10.77 -7.94
N THR A 358 15.47 10.59 -8.13
CA THR A 358 16.37 9.99 -7.13
C THR A 358 16.70 10.99 -6.01
N ARG A 359 17.23 10.47 -4.89
CA ARG A 359 17.75 11.31 -3.81
C ARG A 359 18.82 12.31 -4.27
N ASP A 360 19.78 11.88 -5.08
CA ASP A 360 20.85 12.76 -5.58
C ASP A 360 20.29 13.89 -6.44
N GLN A 361 19.27 13.60 -7.25
CA GLN A 361 18.54 14.61 -8.03
C GLN A 361 17.78 15.58 -7.12
N TYR A 362 17.09 15.08 -6.09
CA TYR A 362 16.39 15.92 -5.10
C TYR A 362 17.35 16.86 -4.35
N VAL A 363 18.53 16.38 -3.95
CA VAL A 363 19.56 17.23 -3.33
C VAL A 363 20.06 18.28 -4.32
N SER A 364 20.38 17.88 -5.55
CA SER A 364 20.86 18.80 -6.60
C SER A 364 19.83 19.89 -6.91
N LEU A 365 18.54 19.53 -6.94
CA LEU A 365 17.43 20.45 -7.16
C LEU A 365 17.31 21.49 -6.04
N ASN A 366 17.53 21.08 -4.79
CA ASN A 366 17.58 21.98 -3.64
C ASN A 366 18.78 22.93 -3.67
N ASP A 367 19.88 22.52 -4.29
CA ASP A 367 21.05 23.35 -4.58
C ASP A 367 20.87 24.27 -5.81
N GLY A 368 19.67 24.29 -6.40
CA GLY A 368 19.30 25.18 -7.50
C GLY A 368 19.54 24.60 -8.90
N ALA A 369 19.84 23.29 -9.01
CA ALA A 369 19.89 22.63 -10.31
C ALA A 369 18.50 22.62 -10.97
N GLN A 370 18.49 22.41 -12.28
CA GLN A 370 17.28 22.11 -13.05
C GLN A 370 17.40 20.70 -13.60
N LEU A 371 16.28 19.98 -13.65
CA LEU A 371 16.23 18.61 -14.11
C LEU A 371 15.30 18.52 -15.33
N GLU A 372 15.78 17.92 -16.41
CA GLU A 372 14.91 17.53 -17.53
C GLU A 372 14.31 16.16 -17.23
N LEU A 373 12.98 16.08 -17.18
CA LEU A 373 12.22 14.88 -16.87
C LEU A 373 11.34 14.51 -18.05
N VAL A 374 11.13 13.21 -18.27
CA VAL A 374 10.19 12.70 -19.28
C VAL A 374 8.78 12.77 -18.71
N SER A 375 7.91 13.60 -19.31
CA SER A 375 6.50 13.75 -18.95
C SER A 375 5.60 12.74 -19.66
N ASP A 376 6.03 12.22 -20.80
CA ASP A 376 5.32 11.17 -21.54
C ASP A 376 6.33 10.12 -22.03
N GLY A 377 6.19 8.89 -21.54
CA GLY A 377 7.08 7.79 -21.86
C GLY A 377 6.88 7.19 -23.25
N LEU A 378 5.75 7.45 -23.90
CA LEU A 378 5.43 6.98 -25.25
C LEU A 378 6.00 7.92 -26.32
N THR A 379 5.86 9.23 -26.12
CA THR A 379 6.31 10.25 -27.07
C THR A 379 7.73 10.73 -26.80
N GLY A 380 8.21 10.58 -25.55
CA GLY A 380 9.49 11.11 -25.10
C GLY A 380 9.46 12.61 -24.83
N GLU A 381 8.28 13.23 -24.73
CA GLU A 381 8.16 14.63 -24.35
C GLU A 381 8.75 14.88 -22.95
N THR A 382 9.37 16.05 -22.80
CA THR A 382 10.08 16.42 -21.58
C THR A 382 9.57 17.72 -20.98
N VAL A 383 9.75 17.83 -19.68
CA VAL A 383 9.47 19.01 -18.84
C VAL A 383 10.71 19.37 -18.04
N ILE A 384 10.86 20.64 -17.69
CA ILE A 384 11.95 21.12 -16.83
C ILE A 384 11.41 21.30 -15.42
N LEU A 385 11.96 20.52 -14.48
CA LEU A 385 11.75 20.66 -13.06
C LEU A 385 12.80 21.61 -12.45
N LYS A 386 12.35 22.61 -11.70
CA LYS A 386 13.20 23.52 -10.93
C LYS A 386 12.49 23.99 -9.66
N LYS A 387 13.23 24.62 -8.75
CA LYS A 387 12.67 25.29 -7.57
C LYS A 387 11.76 26.46 -7.99
N ALA A 388 10.61 26.59 -7.33
CA ALA A 388 9.65 27.66 -7.59
C ALA A 388 10.21 29.03 -7.12
N GLN A 389 9.89 30.10 -7.85
CA GLN A 389 10.16 31.48 -7.40
C GLN A 389 9.14 31.92 -6.35
N ASP A 390 7.89 31.47 -6.50
CA ASP A 390 6.81 31.65 -5.54
C ASP A 390 6.42 30.30 -4.96
N THR A 391 6.60 30.12 -3.65
CA THR A 391 6.34 28.83 -2.97
C THR A 391 4.92 28.73 -2.42
N GLN A 392 4.02 29.67 -2.77
CA GLN A 392 2.65 29.67 -2.28
C GLN A 392 1.86 28.40 -2.68
N TYR A 393 2.16 27.82 -3.85
CA TYR A 393 1.39 26.71 -4.43
C TYR A 393 2.16 25.39 -4.53
N GLY A 394 3.45 25.40 -4.17
CA GLY A 394 4.34 24.23 -4.19
C GLY A 394 5.81 24.66 -4.17
N ASP A 395 6.69 23.81 -3.66
CA ASP A 395 8.12 24.12 -3.53
C ASP A 395 8.85 24.12 -4.88
N TYR A 396 8.27 23.46 -5.89
CA TYR A 396 8.86 23.28 -7.21
C TYR A 396 7.85 23.53 -8.32
N VAL A 397 8.36 23.69 -9.55
CA VAL A 397 7.54 23.87 -10.76
C VAL A 397 8.01 22.95 -11.88
N LEU A 398 7.04 22.42 -12.62
CA LEU A 398 7.21 21.73 -13.90
C LEU A 398 6.90 22.69 -15.04
N ILE A 399 7.93 23.00 -15.83
CA ILE A 399 7.84 23.93 -16.96
C ILE A 399 7.82 23.14 -18.26
N ASP A 400 6.78 23.37 -19.08
CA ASP A 400 6.77 22.96 -20.48
C ASP A 400 7.77 23.82 -21.26
N PRO A 401 8.80 23.24 -21.91
CA PRO A 401 9.73 23.99 -22.74
C PRO A 401 9.05 24.80 -23.87
N LYS A 402 7.85 24.41 -24.30
CA LYS A 402 7.04 25.11 -25.31
C LYS A 402 6.33 26.34 -24.73
N ASN A 403 6.12 26.39 -23.41
CA ASN A 403 5.53 27.52 -22.69
C ASN A 403 6.34 27.81 -21.41
N PRO A 404 7.51 28.46 -21.51
CA PRO A 404 8.49 28.54 -20.43
C PRO A 404 8.13 29.53 -19.32
N ASP A 405 6.96 30.19 -19.39
CA ASP A 405 6.51 31.12 -18.36
C ASP A 405 6.05 30.35 -17.12
N GLU A 406 6.69 30.63 -16.00
CA GLU A 406 6.41 29.99 -14.70
C GLU A 406 4.97 30.26 -14.24
N ALA A 407 4.35 31.38 -14.64
CA ALA A 407 2.96 31.65 -14.34
C ALA A 407 1.99 30.62 -14.95
N ASN A 408 2.44 29.84 -15.94
CA ASN A 408 1.68 28.77 -16.57
C ASN A 408 2.22 27.37 -16.20
N ALA A 409 3.19 27.29 -15.29
CA ALA A 409 3.80 26.03 -14.87
C ALA A 409 2.91 25.29 -13.86
N ALA A 410 3.04 23.97 -13.82
CA ALA A 410 2.41 23.17 -12.77
C ALA A 410 3.28 23.22 -11.52
N TYR A 411 2.70 23.67 -10.40
CA TYR A 411 3.35 23.63 -9.09
C TYR A 411 3.26 22.23 -8.51
N VAL A 412 4.36 21.78 -7.93
CA VAL A 412 4.51 20.40 -7.46
C VAL A 412 5.27 20.35 -6.16
N ASP A 413 4.86 19.40 -5.33
CA ASP A 413 5.57 18.95 -4.14
C ASP A 413 5.96 17.48 -4.29
N PHE A 414 6.68 16.96 -3.30
CA PHE A 414 7.20 15.59 -3.34
C PHE A 414 6.70 14.73 -2.19
N SER A 415 6.40 13.48 -2.53
CA SER A 415 6.24 12.38 -1.59
C SER A 415 7.44 11.45 -1.69
N TYR A 416 8.06 11.12 -0.55
CA TYR A 416 9.18 10.18 -0.50
C TYR A 416 8.68 8.75 -0.32
N GLU A 417 9.07 7.85 -1.23
CA GLU A 417 8.83 6.42 -1.13
C GLU A 417 10.09 5.74 -0.53
N PRO A 418 10.08 5.38 0.76
CA PRO A 418 11.26 4.90 1.47
C PRO A 418 11.77 3.54 1.01
N TYR A 419 10.95 2.71 0.36
CA TYR A 419 11.39 1.41 -0.13
C TYR A 419 12.20 1.52 -1.43
N SER A 420 11.73 2.32 -2.40
CA SER A 420 12.47 2.59 -3.64
C SER A 420 13.50 3.72 -3.49
N GLN A 421 13.43 4.47 -2.38
CA GLN A 421 14.22 5.69 -2.12
C GLN A 421 14.11 6.74 -3.22
N THR A 422 12.92 6.83 -3.82
CA THR A 422 12.59 7.82 -4.85
C THR A 422 11.56 8.80 -4.34
N PHE A 423 11.49 9.96 -5.00
CA PHE A 423 10.44 10.94 -4.74
C PHE A 423 9.47 10.95 -5.91
N SER A 424 8.17 10.80 -5.64
CA SER A 424 7.10 11.04 -6.61
C SER A 424 6.55 12.45 -6.43
N MET A 425 6.06 13.01 -7.53
CA MET A 425 5.54 14.38 -7.58
C MET A 425 4.03 14.39 -7.46
N TRP A 426 3.47 15.41 -6.81
CA TRP A 426 2.03 15.64 -6.76
C TRP A 426 1.69 17.13 -6.90
N THR A 427 0.50 17.45 -7.41
CA THR A 427 -0.04 18.82 -7.60
C THR A 427 -1.15 19.11 -6.59
N ASP A 428 -1.81 20.26 -6.70
CA ASP A 428 -2.94 20.63 -5.84
C ASP A 428 -3.98 19.49 -5.72
N SER A 429 -4.57 19.37 -4.53
CA SER A 429 -5.41 18.23 -4.13
C SER A 429 -4.68 16.88 -4.06
N VAL A 430 -3.35 16.87 -3.87
CA VAL A 430 -2.51 15.65 -3.72
C VAL A 430 -2.55 14.68 -4.91
N ASP A 431 -2.94 15.17 -6.08
CA ASP A 431 -2.94 14.40 -7.33
C ASP A 431 -1.50 14.08 -7.78
N THR A 432 -1.16 12.79 -7.83
CA THR A 432 0.15 12.35 -8.32
C THR A 432 0.36 12.76 -9.79
N VAL A 433 1.56 13.27 -10.10
CA VAL A 433 1.97 13.55 -11.47
C VAL A 433 2.47 12.27 -12.13
N PHE A 434 1.69 11.78 -13.10
CA PHE A 434 2.01 10.58 -13.85
C PHE A 434 2.65 10.88 -15.21
N LYS A 435 3.37 9.89 -15.74
CA LYS A 435 3.73 9.78 -17.17
C LYS A 435 3.16 8.49 -17.74
N THR A 436 2.55 8.56 -18.92
CA THR A 436 2.07 7.37 -19.62
C THR A 436 3.26 6.54 -20.11
N VAL A 437 3.28 5.25 -19.77
CA VAL A 437 4.36 4.33 -20.18
C VAL A 437 3.87 3.19 -21.07
N TYR A 438 2.56 2.97 -21.13
CA TYR A 438 1.97 1.97 -21.99
C TYR A 438 0.60 2.42 -22.50
N GLU A 439 0.35 2.19 -23.78
CA GLU A 439 -0.97 2.29 -24.40
C GLU A 439 -1.16 1.06 -25.29
N GLY A 440 -2.27 0.34 -25.12
CA GLY A 440 -2.50 -0.86 -25.91
C GLY A 440 -3.50 -1.83 -25.28
N ASN A 441 -3.24 -3.13 -25.45
CA ASN A 441 -4.07 -4.16 -24.84
C ASN A 441 -3.58 -4.41 -23.41
N VAL A 442 -4.40 -4.06 -22.43
CA VAL A 442 -4.20 -4.36 -21.01
C VAL A 442 -4.90 -5.67 -20.67
N PHE A 443 -4.25 -6.54 -19.91
CA PHE A 443 -4.71 -7.90 -19.63
C PHE A 443 -5.38 -7.95 -18.25
N VAL A 444 -6.68 -8.26 -18.22
CA VAL A 444 -7.51 -8.23 -16.99
C VAL A 444 -8.07 -9.61 -16.71
N LEU A 445 -7.74 -10.21 -15.57
CA LEU A 445 -8.25 -11.54 -15.21
C LEU A 445 -9.77 -11.51 -15.03
N LYS A 446 -10.45 -12.60 -15.42
CA LYS A 446 -11.89 -12.69 -15.19
C LYS A 446 -12.22 -12.67 -13.70
N GLY A 447 -13.21 -11.86 -13.36
CA GLY A 447 -13.62 -11.63 -11.98
C GLY A 447 -12.74 -10.64 -11.21
N ALA A 448 -11.84 -9.94 -11.91
CA ALA A 448 -11.21 -8.74 -11.39
C ALA A 448 -12.25 -7.63 -11.21
N CYS A 449 -12.03 -6.78 -10.20
CA CYS A 449 -12.97 -5.72 -9.83
C CYS A 449 -12.31 -4.34 -9.87
N GLU A 450 -13.09 -3.34 -10.22
CA GLU A 450 -12.81 -1.95 -9.96
C GLU A 450 -13.65 -1.50 -8.75
N GLU A 451 -13.05 -0.82 -7.78
CA GLU A 451 -13.72 -0.54 -6.52
C GLU A 451 -13.28 0.79 -5.89
N TYR A 452 -14.26 1.60 -5.45
CA TYR A 452 -14.06 2.96 -4.93
C TYR A 452 -14.36 2.99 -3.42
N TYR A 453 -13.35 3.11 -2.56
CA TYR A 453 -13.56 3.27 -1.12
C TYR A 453 -12.43 3.98 -0.39
N ASN A 454 -12.81 4.86 0.54
CA ASN A 454 -11.95 5.49 1.56
C ASN A 454 -11.05 4.47 2.29
N TYR A 455 -9.86 4.24 1.73
CA TYR A 455 -8.72 3.62 2.41
C TYR A 455 -9.02 2.22 3.01
N PHE A 456 -9.96 1.48 2.40
CA PHE A 456 -10.53 0.17 2.79
C PHE A 456 -10.99 0.01 4.25
N ASN A 457 -11.30 1.11 4.93
CA ASN A 457 -12.05 1.11 6.17
C ASN A 457 -13.55 0.93 5.87
N LEU A 458 -13.93 -0.26 5.37
CA LEU A 458 -15.31 -0.57 5.03
C LEU A 458 -16.19 -0.48 6.27
N SER A 459 -17.13 0.47 6.25
CA SER A 459 -18.14 0.60 7.30
C SER A 459 -19.11 -0.59 7.28
N GLU A 460 -19.77 -0.86 8.40
CA GLU A 460 -20.83 -1.89 8.46
C GLU A 460 -22.09 -1.51 7.66
N ARG A 461 -22.18 -0.28 7.17
CA ARG A 461 -23.35 0.19 6.43
C ARG A 461 -23.41 -0.47 5.05
N PRO A 462 -24.62 -0.78 4.55
CA PRO A 462 -24.81 -1.28 3.19
C PRO A 462 -24.14 -0.35 2.18
N GLN A 463 -23.39 -0.96 1.27
CA GLN A 463 -22.67 -0.26 0.22
C GLN A 463 -23.68 0.37 -0.76
N GLY A 464 -23.42 1.61 -1.18
CA GLY A 464 -24.22 2.29 -2.19
C GLY A 464 -24.05 1.64 -3.58
N ALA A 465 -25.04 1.83 -4.45
CA ALA A 465 -24.90 1.45 -5.86
C ALA A 465 -23.69 2.17 -6.50
N GLY A 466 -22.86 1.44 -7.24
CA GLY A 466 -21.68 1.98 -7.93
C GLY A 466 -20.36 1.93 -7.15
N ALA A 467 -20.35 1.43 -5.91
CA ALA A 467 -19.15 1.43 -5.09
C ALA A 467 -18.15 0.29 -5.43
N PHE A 468 -18.59 -0.72 -6.17
CA PHE A 468 -17.71 -1.68 -6.85
C PHE A 468 -18.33 -2.13 -8.18
N ARG A 469 -17.49 -2.50 -9.14
CA ARG A 469 -17.86 -3.07 -10.44
C ARG A 469 -16.99 -4.29 -10.73
N VAL A 470 -17.60 -5.39 -11.17
CA VAL A 470 -16.83 -6.49 -11.80
C VAL A 470 -16.48 -6.03 -13.21
N MET A 471 -15.22 -6.17 -13.62
CA MET A 471 -14.76 -5.74 -14.94
C MET A 471 -15.16 -6.77 -15.99
N GLU A 472 -16.40 -6.68 -16.48
CA GLU A 472 -16.98 -7.61 -17.45
C GLU A 472 -16.93 -7.12 -18.90
N PHE A 473 -16.61 -5.83 -19.11
CA PHE A 473 -16.46 -5.20 -20.43
C PHE A 473 -17.70 -5.33 -21.33
N ASN A 474 -18.88 -5.30 -20.71
CA ASN A 474 -20.18 -5.42 -21.37
C ASN A 474 -21.06 -4.18 -21.11
N GLU A 475 -20.47 -3.08 -20.63
CA GLU A 475 -21.22 -1.88 -20.30
C GLU A 475 -21.92 -1.31 -21.54
N ASN A 476 -23.21 -1.01 -21.37
CA ASN A 476 -24.07 -0.45 -22.38
C ASN A 476 -24.95 0.61 -21.73
N ASP A 477 -24.30 1.69 -21.28
CA ASP A 477 -24.96 2.85 -20.68
C ASP A 477 -25.46 3.81 -21.78
N PRO A 478 -26.71 4.32 -21.70
CA PRO A 478 -27.24 5.26 -22.69
C PRO A 478 -26.49 6.59 -22.81
N TYR A 479 -25.66 6.95 -21.82
CA TYR A 479 -24.78 8.11 -21.82
C TYR A 479 -23.34 7.79 -22.22
N GLY A 480 -23.05 6.53 -22.55
CA GLY A 480 -21.73 6.03 -22.93
C GLY A 480 -21.08 5.19 -21.82
N PRO A 481 -20.28 4.18 -22.18
CA PRO A 481 -19.60 3.31 -21.22
C PRO A 481 -18.68 4.15 -20.31
N SER A 482 -18.74 3.90 -18.99
CA SER A 482 -17.88 4.58 -18.03
C SER A 482 -16.60 3.78 -17.87
N PRO A 483 -15.42 4.32 -18.22
CA PRO A 483 -14.17 3.54 -18.19
C PRO A 483 -13.92 2.95 -16.80
N TYR A 484 -13.21 1.82 -16.77
CA TYR A 484 -12.64 1.32 -15.53
C TYR A 484 -11.33 2.04 -15.27
N MET A 485 -11.13 2.56 -14.07
CA MET A 485 -9.93 3.30 -13.72
C MET A 485 -9.51 3.09 -12.27
N GLY A 486 -8.29 3.51 -11.92
CA GLY A 486 -7.79 3.49 -10.55
C GLY A 486 -6.32 3.87 -10.47
N ASN A 487 -5.92 4.44 -9.34
CA ASN A 487 -4.52 4.77 -9.01
C ASN A 487 -3.83 3.72 -8.13
N GLN A 488 -4.56 2.70 -7.68
CA GLN A 488 -4.02 1.55 -6.98
C GLN A 488 -4.27 0.26 -7.77
N LEU A 489 -3.27 -0.14 -8.52
CA LEU A 489 -3.27 -1.34 -9.33
C LEU A 489 -2.88 -2.58 -8.50
N VAL A 490 -3.66 -3.66 -8.62
CA VAL A 490 -3.26 -4.99 -8.15
C VAL A 490 -3.10 -5.93 -9.33
N THR A 491 -1.92 -6.51 -9.46
CA THR A 491 -1.60 -7.51 -10.49
C THR A 491 -1.23 -8.86 -9.88
N ASP A 492 -1.24 -9.89 -10.73
CA ASP A 492 -0.48 -11.12 -10.46
C ASP A 492 1.00 -10.97 -10.87
N ALA A 493 1.79 -12.02 -10.63
CA ALA A 493 3.21 -12.08 -11.01
C ALA A 493 3.47 -12.14 -12.52
N LYS A 494 2.43 -12.14 -13.36
CA LYS A 494 2.52 -12.04 -14.83
C LYS A 494 2.08 -10.65 -15.30
N GLY A 495 1.74 -9.71 -14.41
CA GLY A 495 1.26 -8.38 -14.76
C GLY A 495 -0.22 -8.32 -15.17
N TYR A 496 -1.01 -9.38 -14.99
CA TYR A 496 -2.43 -9.33 -15.28
C TYR A 496 -3.17 -8.64 -14.14
N ILE A 497 -4.10 -7.75 -14.49
CA ILE A 497 -4.87 -6.98 -13.53
C ILE A 497 -5.85 -7.90 -12.80
N LYS A 498 -5.79 -7.86 -11.47
CA LYS A 498 -6.69 -8.53 -10.53
C LYS A 498 -7.67 -7.55 -9.89
N ALA A 499 -7.27 -6.30 -9.72
CA ALA A 499 -8.16 -5.25 -9.25
C ALA A 499 -7.63 -3.86 -9.60
N LEU A 500 -8.54 -2.92 -9.71
CA LEU A 500 -8.27 -1.48 -9.71
C LEU A 500 -8.97 -0.86 -8.51
N TYR A 501 -8.24 -0.06 -7.75
CA TYR A 501 -8.82 0.69 -6.65
C TYR A 501 -8.49 2.17 -6.75
N PHE A 502 -9.36 2.97 -6.13
CA PHE A 502 -9.17 4.40 -5.94
C PHE A 502 -8.78 4.70 -4.49
N MET A 503 -7.55 5.18 -4.31
CA MET A 503 -7.21 6.03 -3.18
C MET A 503 -7.69 7.43 -3.56
N GLY A 504 -8.87 7.84 -3.08
CA GLY A 504 -9.29 9.25 -3.19
C GLY A 504 -8.49 10.12 -2.23
N ASP A 505 -8.50 11.43 -2.44
CA ASP A 505 -7.82 12.43 -1.59
C ASP A 505 -8.21 12.34 -0.09
#